data_AF-A0A452GJP3-F1
#
_entry.id   AF-A0A452GJP3-F1
#
_cell.length_a   1.000
_cell.length_b   1.000
_cell.length_c   1.000
_cell.angle_alpha   90.00
_cell.angle_beta   90.00
_cell.angle_gamma   90.00
#
_symmetry.space_group_name_H-M   'P 1'
#
loop_
_entity.id
_entity.type
_entity.pdbx_description
1 polymer ?
#
loop_
_entity_poly.entity_id
_entity_poly.type
_entity_poly.pdbx_seq_one_letter_code
_entity_poly.pdbx_strand_id
1 'polypeptide(L)'
;LRLKFIALPLGRKLGVRDKVRLNAPPNPVLETFYATHSKKPKEGELICLSKQCDLPARKVETWFRYRRNQDKPSLTTKFCSVSLFVLLLQPLQRSVYWYYMMEFSFALLLTFTMAFDVRRKDFKEQMVHHAATIILISYSYCANYLRIGSLVMLLHVSSTFLLELTKLLHYLNWRRASHLLFLIFSSIFLVTRLIVFPCRVLYTSFYGSMEFYQPYFGYYLMNALLMVLQLLHVFWASLIIHMLYKFVNGTV
;
A
#
# COMPACT_ATOMS: atom_id res chain seq x y z
N LEU A 1 0.37 10.97 -12.02
CA LEU A 1 -0.06 12.28 -11.44
C LEU A 1 -0.95 12.15 -10.18
N ARG A 2 -1.86 11.16 -10.06
CA ARG A 2 -2.82 11.08 -8.93
C ARG A 2 -2.26 10.56 -7.58
N LEU A 3 -1.15 9.83 -7.56
CA LEU A 3 -0.55 9.28 -6.32
C LEU A 3 0.29 10.29 -5.51
N LYS A 4 0.76 11.38 -6.13
CA LYS A 4 1.47 12.47 -5.43
C LYS A 4 0.58 13.10 -4.35
N PHE A 5 -0.73 13.19 -4.59
CA PHE A 5 -1.71 13.78 -3.68
C PHE A 5 -1.90 12.99 -2.38
N ILE A 6 -1.60 11.68 -2.37
CA ILE A 6 -1.72 10.82 -1.18
C ILE A 6 -0.37 10.69 -0.46
N ALA A 7 0.72 10.55 -1.21
CA ALA A 7 2.06 10.37 -0.64
C ALA A 7 2.62 11.64 0.03
N LEU A 8 2.30 12.83 -0.50
CA LEU A 8 2.73 14.13 0.07
C LEU A 8 2.20 14.39 1.49
N PRO A 9 0.88 14.27 1.77
CA PRO A 9 0.37 14.50 3.12
C PRO A 9 0.83 13.41 4.11
N LEU A 10 0.99 12.16 3.67
CA LEU A 10 1.49 11.07 4.51
C LEU A 10 2.97 11.28 4.89
N GLY A 11 3.82 11.67 3.93
CA GLY A 11 5.22 12.01 4.18
C GLY A 11 5.38 13.18 5.15
N ARG A 12 4.56 14.24 5.00
CA ARG A 12 4.55 15.37 5.94
C ARG A 12 4.14 14.96 7.36
N LYS A 13 3.16 14.07 7.51
CA LYS A 13 2.75 13.52 8.82
C LYS A 13 3.84 12.66 9.48
N LEU A 14 4.64 11.96 8.68
CA LEU A 14 5.79 11.15 9.14
C LEU A 14 7.06 11.98 9.38
N GLY A 15 6.96 13.31 9.39
CA GLY A 15 8.09 14.21 9.68
C GLY A 15 9.03 14.45 8.49
N VAL A 16 8.71 13.97 7.30
CA VAL A 16 9.46 14.28 6.07
C VAL A 16 9.22 15.74 5.70
N ARG A 17 10.14 16.60 6.13
CA ARG A 17 10.16 18.02 5.78
C ARG A 17 11.20 18.28 4.71
N ASP A 18 10.75 18.83 3.59
CA ASP A 18 11.66 19.35 2.59
C ASP A 18 12.41 20.55 3.20
N LYS A 19 13.74 20.51 3.18
CA LYS A 19 14.54 21.69 3.53
C LYS A 19 14.14 22.82 2.57
N VAL A 20 13.72 23.96 3.11
CA VAL A 20 13.43 25.16 2.30
C VAL A 20 14.71 25.53 1.56
N ARG A 21 14.66 25.51 0.22
CA ARG A 21 15.78 25.89 -0.63
C ARG A 21 15.52 27.28 -1.18
N LEU A 22 16.50 28.16 -1.02
CA LEU A 22 16.44 29.50 -1.60
C LEU A 22 16.42 29.39 -3.13
N ASN A 23 15.54 30.17 -3.74
CA ASN A 23 15.41 30.19 -5.19
C ASN A 23 16.51 31.04 -5.83
N ALA A 24 17.04 30.58 -6.98
CA ALA A 24 17.90 31.43 -7.79
C ALA A 24 17.05 32.59 -8.35
N PRO A 25 17.52 33.85 -8.28
CA PRO A 25 16.78 34.98 -8.84
C PRO A 25 16.68 34.85 -10.38
N PRO A 26 15.62 35.34 -11.03
CA PRO A 26 15.45 35.16 -12.47
C PRO A 26 16.54 35.91 -13.24
N ASN A 27 17.34 35.18 -14.04
CA ASN A 27 18.30 35.76 -14.97
C ASN A 27 18.33 34.92 -16.27
N PRO A 28 17.85 35.46 -17.41
CA PRO A 28 17.71 34.69 -18.65
C PRO A 28 19.05 34.28 -19.27
N VAL A 29 20.09 35.09 -19.12
CA VAL A 29 21.45 34.78 -19.63
C VAL A 29 22.08 33.62 -18.87
N LEU A 30 21.93 33.61 -17.54
CA LEU A 30 22.44 32.51 -16.71
C LEU A 30 21.62 31.22 -16.89
N GLU A 31 20.30 31.33 -17.07
CA GLU A 31 19.43 30.17 -17.32
C GLU A 31 19.69 29.54 -18.70
N THR A 32 19.88 30.36 -19.74
CA THR A 32 20.23 29.85 -21.08
C THR A 32 21.58 29.14 -21.07
N PHE A 33 22.60 29.72 -20.43
CA PHE A 33 23.90 29.04 -20.26
C PHE A 33 23.77 27.74 -19.44
N TYR A 34 22.99 27.76 -18.35
CA TYR A 34 22.77 26.58 -17.50
C TYR A 34 22.09 25.42 -18.24
N ALA A 35 21.15 25.74 -19.14
CA ALA A 35 20.39 24.76 -19.92
C ALA A 35 21.18 24.20 -21.11
N THR A 36 22.06 25.00 -21.73
CA THR A 36 22.68 24.66 -23.01
C THR A 36 24.17 24.30 -22.94
N HIS A 37 24.92 24.87 -21.98
CA HIS A 37 26.38 24.74 -21.92
C HIS A 37 26.86 23.93 -20.72
N SER A 38 26.73 24.47 -19.50
CA SER A 38 27.27 23.82 -18.30
C SER A 38 26.54 24.22 -17.02
N LYS A 39 26.34 23.23 -16.15
CA LYS A 39 25.81 23.42 -14.79
C LYS A 39 26.88 23.84 -13.79
N LYS A 40 28.16 23.68 -14.12
CA LYS A 40 29.34 24.03 -13.30
C LYS A 40 30.34 24.80 -14.18
N PRO A 41 30.15 26.12 -14.36
CA PRO A 41 31.06 26.92 -15.17
C PRO A 41 32.47 26.94 -14.56
N LYS A 42 33.49 26.96 -15.43
CA LYS A 42 34.89 27.16 -15.07
C LYS A 42 35.19 28.64 -14.83
N GLU A 43 36.33 28.95 -14.22
CA GLU A 43 36.71 30.33 -13.85
C GLU A 43 36.65 31.32 -15.04
N GLY A 44 37.16 30.92 -16.22
CA GLY A 44 37.10 31.76 -17.42
C GLY A 44 35.66 32.03 -17.91
N GLU A 45 34.75 31.07 -17.73
CA GLU A 45 33.35 31.19 -18.13
C GLU A 45 32.57 32.06 -17.12
N LEU A 46 32.91 31.99 -15.83
CA LEU A 46 32.36 32.86 -14.79
C LEU A 46 32.67 34.34 -15.05
N ILE A 47 33.89 34.65 -15.49
CA ILE A 47 34.30 36.02 -15.83
C ILE A 47 33.53 36.53 -17.06
N CYS A 48 33.32 35.68 -18.06
CA CYS A 48 32.54 36.02 -19.26
C CYS A 48 31.06 36.32 -18.90
N LEU A 49 30.43 35.41 -18.13
CA LEU A 49 29.05 35.56 -17.67
C LEU A 49 28.85 36.75 -16.73
N SER A 50 29.86 37.04 -15.89
CA SER A 50 29.91 38.21 -15.01
C SER A 50 29.82 39.51 -15.81
N LYS A 51 30.58 39.62 -16.91
CA LYS A 51 30.53 40.77 -17.82
C LYS A 51 29.21 40.88 -18.58
N GLN A 52 28.65 39.75 -19.03
CA GLN A 52 27.38 39.73 -19.78
C GLN A 52 26.15 40.08 -18.93
N CYS A 53 26.18 39.76 -17.63
CA CYS A 53 25.07 40.00 -16.72
C CYS A 53 25.22 41.27 -15.88
N ASP A 54 26.33 42.00 -16.02
CA ASP A 54 26.75 43.11 -15.15
C ASP A 54 26.67 42.75 -13.65
N LEU A 55 27.14 41.55 -13.31
CA LEU A 55 27.12 41.01 -11.95
C LEU A 55 28.52 40.58 -11.53
N PRO A 56 28.92 40.77 -10.25
CA PRO A 56 30.17 40.22 -9.75
C PRO A 56 30.23 38.70 -9.93
N ALA A 57 31.40 38.16 -10.30
CA ALA A 57 31.61 36.73 -10.51
C ALA A 57 31.12 35.87 -9.34
N ARG A 58 31.27 36.36 -8.09
CA ARG A 58 30.77 35.70 -6.88
C ARG A 58 29.23 35.57 -6.83
N LYS A 59 28.49 36.56 -7.36
CA LYS A 59 27.02 36.50 -7.47
C LYS A 59 26.59 35.51 -8.55
N VAL A 60 27.30 35.47 -9.67
CA VAL A 60 27.09 34.49 -10.75
C VAL A 60 27.32 33.07 -10.22
N GLU A 61 28.44 32.82 -9.55
CA GLU A 61 28.75 31.52 -8.95
C GLU A 61 27.69 31.09 -7.92
N THR A 62 27.27 32.04 -7.06
CA THR A 62 26.22 31.84 -6.07
C THR A 62 24.87 31.50 -6.72
N TRP A 63 24.55 32.14 -7.84
CA TRP A 63 23.38 31.84 -8.65
C TRP A 63 23.40 30.40 -9.17
N PHE A 64 24.51 29.95 -9.78
CA PHE A 64 24.66 28.57 -10.24
C PHE A 64 24.53 27.57 -9.09
N ARG A 65 25.05 27.91 -7.90
CA ARG A 65 24.90 27.07 -6.70
C ARG A 65 23.43 26.96 -6.27
N TYR A 66 22.68 28.06 -6.25
CA TYR A 66 21.24 28.02 -5.94
C TYR A 66 20.44 27.27 -7.00
N ARG A 67 20.71 27.51 -8.29
CA ARG A 67 20.03 26.86 -9.41
C ARG A 67 20.26 25.34 -9.41
N ARG A 68 21.49 24.88 -9.16
CA ARG A 68 21.80 23.45 -8.94
C ARG A 68 21.10 22.87 -7.71
N ASN A 69 20.93 23.66 -6.65
CA ASN A 69 20.21 23.21 -5.47
C ASN A 69 18.70 23.13 -5.69
N GLN A 70 18.13 23.90 -6.62
CA GLN A 70 16.75 23.75 -7.07
C GLN A 70 16.55 22.48 -7.92
N ASP A 71 17.52 22.11 -8.77
CA ASP A 71 17.46 20.89 -9.60
C ASP A 71 17.50 19.58 -8.80
N LYS A 72 18.01 19.61 -7.57
CA LYS A 72 18.04 18.40 -6.72
C LYS A 72 16.58 17.96 -6.45
N PRO A 73 16.22 16.68 -6.62
CA PRO A 73 14.88 16.25 -6.23
C PRO A 73 14.65 16.50 -4.73
N SER A 74 13.42 16.92 -4.38
CA SER A 74 13.00 17.12 -2.98
C SER A 74 13.01 15.79 -2.23
N LEU A 75 13.08 15.81 -0.90
CA LEU A 75 13.07 14.58 -0.09
C LEU A 75 11.76 13.83 -0.29
N THR A 76 10.66 14.57 -0.46
CA THR A 76 9.34 14.06 -0.83
C THR A 76 9.29 13.43 -2.22
N THR A 77 9.99 14.00 -3.21
CA THR A 77 10.09 13.39 -4.55
C THR A 77 10.94 12.14 -4.50
N LYS A 78 12.06 12.16 -3.77
CA LYS A 78 12.87 10.95 -3.53
C LYS A 78 12.08 9.87 -2.80
N PHE A 79 11.32 10.22 -1.78
CA PHE A 79 10.45 9.28 -1.05
C PHE A 79 9.41 8.64 -1.98
N CYS A 80 8.71 9.45 -2.77
CA CYS A 80 7.73 8.96 -3.74
C CYS A 80 8.36 8.07 -4.83
N SER A 81 9.55 8.43 -5.31
CA SER A 81 10.30 7.64 -6.30
C SER A 81 10.85 6.36 -5.72
N VAL A 82 11.36 6.37 -4.48
CA VAL A 82 11.87 5.19 -3.78
C VAL A 82 10.73 4.23 -3.44
N SER A 83 9.56 4.70 -3.01
CA SER A 83 8.39 3.83 -2.82
C SER A 83 7.95 3.15 -4.13
N LEU A 84 8.01 3.86 -5.26
CA LEU A 84 7.68 3.29 -6.58
C LEU A 84 8.77 2.31 -7.08
N PHE A 85 10.04 2.59 -6.75
CA PHE A 85 11.21 1.81 -7.16
C PHE A 85 11.39 0.55 -6.31
N VAL A 86 11.15 0.62 -5.00
CA VAL A 86 11.15 -0.53 -4.08
C VAL A 86 10.04 -1.53 -4.42
N LEU A 87 8.89 -1.04 -4.90
CA LEU A 87 7.83 -1.90 -5.44
C LEU A 87 8.24 -2.68 -6.71
N LEU A 88 9.26 -2.23 -7.43
CA LEU A 88 9.70 -2.78 -8.72
C LEU A 88 10.99 -3.62 -8.63
N LEU A 89 11.70 -3.62 -7.49
CA LEU A 89 13.08 -4.11 -7.40
C LEU A 89 13.32 -5.32 -6.52
N GLN A 90 12.30 -5.90 -5.88
CA GLN A 90 12.54 -7.18 -5.24
C GLN A 90 12.78 -8.24 -6.32
N PRO A 91 13.94 -8.95 -6.33
CA PRO A 91 14.15 -10.12 -7.18
C PRO A 91 13.28 -11.25 -6.63
N LEU A 92 11.98 -11.14 -6.85
CA LEU A 92 10.98 -12.08 -6.39
C LEU A 92 10.69 -13.07 -7.52
N GLN A 93 10.49 -14.34 -7.16
CA GLN A 93 10.04 -15.34 -8.10
C GLN A 93 8.79 -14.84 -8.82
N ARG A 94 8.81 -14.92 -10.17
CA ARG A 94 7.79 -14.31 -11.05
C ARG A 94 6.36 -14.68 -10.63
N SER A 95 6.14 -15.89 -10.12
CA SER A 95 4.86 -16.36 -9.60
C SER A 95 4.36 -15.57 -8.39
N VAL A 96 5.21 -15.30 -7.40
CA VAL A 96 4.82 -14.59 -6.18
C VAL A 96 4.55 -13.11 -6.49
N TYR A 97 5.29 -12.52 -7.42
CA TYR A 97 5.00 -11.16 -7.89
C TYR A 97 3.59 -11.04 -8.48
N TRP A 98 3.25 -11.88 -9.47
CA TRP A 98 1.93 -11.84 -10.10
C TRP A 98 0.80 -12.16 -9.11
N TYR A 99 1.05 -13.07 -8.17
CA TYR A 99 0.11 -13.37 -7.11
C TYR A 99 -0.21 -12.13 -6.26
N TYR A 100 0.81 -11.40 -5.79
CA TYR A 100 0.62 -10.16 -5.04
C TYR A 100 -0.10 -9.06 -5.87
N MET A 101 0.27 -8.91 -7.14
CA MET A 101 -0.35 -7.89 -8.01
C MET A 101 -1.83 -8.18 -8.29
N MET A 102 -2.19 -9.45 -8.50
CA MET A 102 -3.57 -9.86 -8.74
C MET A 102 -4.43 -9.63 -7.49
N GLU A 103 -3.97 -10.05 -6.32
CA GLU A 103 -4.68 -9.89 -5.06
C GLU A 103 -4.87 -8.41 -4.68
N PHE A 104 -3.81 -7.61 -4.83
CA PHE A 104 -3.88 -6.17 -4.58
C PHE A 104 -4.88 -5.48 -5.52
N SER A 105 -4.88 -5.84 -6.80
CA SER A 105 -5.80 -5.30 -7.80
C SER A 105 -7.25 -5.70 -7.51
N PHE A 106 -7.48 -6.96 -7.13
CA PHE A 106 -8.79 -7.45 -6.73
C PHE A 106 -9.33 -6.71 -5.50
N ALA A 107 -8.49 -6.53 -4.46
CA ALA A 107 -8.88 -5.80 -3.26
C ALA A 107 -9.22 -4.33 -3.54
N LEU A 108 -8.43 -3.66 -4.40
CA LEU A 108 -8.71 -2.28 -4.82
C LEU A 108 -10.01 -2.17 -5.62
N LEU A 109 -10.23 -3.07 -6.58
CA LEU A 109 -11.43 -3.06 -7.39
C LEU A 109 -12.67 -3.30 -6.52
N LEU A 110 -12.62 -4.26 -5.61
CA LEU A 110 -13.73 -4.55 -4.70
C LEU A 110 -14.06 -3.35 -3.79
N THR A 111 -13.03 -2.65 -3.31
CA THR A 111 -13.19 -1.40 -2.53
C THR A 111 -13.86 -0.31 -3.36
N PHE A 112 -13.46 -0.16 -4.63
CA PHE A 112 -14.05 0.81 -5.55
C PHE A 112 -15.52 0.49 -5.84
N THR A 113 -15.84 -0.77 -6.15
CA THR A 113 -17.22 -1.20 -6.40
C THR A 113 -18.12 -0.96 -5.20
N MET A 114 -17.63 -1.21 -3.98
CA MET A 114 -18.37 -0.96 -2.74
C MET A 114 -18.71 0.53 -2.52
N ALA A 115 -17.96 1.46 -3.10
CA ALA A 115 -18.29 2.88 -3.01
C ALA A 115 -19.58 3.25 -3.77
N PHE A 116 -19.97 2.44 -4.77
CA PHE A 116 -21.16 2.64 -5.60
C PHE A 116 -22.29 1.66 -5.29
N ASP A 117 -22.01 0.58 -4.56
CA ASP A 117 -23.02 -0.41 -4.16
C ASP A 117 -23.89 0.09 -3.00
N VAL A 118 -25.08 -0.48 -2.85
CA VAL A 118 -26.02 -0.13 -1.78
C VAL A 118 -25.40 -0.51 -0.43
N ARG A 119 -25.37 0.45 0.50
CA ARG A 119 -24.75 0.27 1.82
C ARG A 119 -25.47 -0.82 2.62
N ARG A 120 -24.81 -1.97 2.76
CA ARG A 120 -25.25 -3.06 3.64
C ARG A 120 -24.95 -2.75 5.11
N LYS A 121 -25.56 -3.52 6.02
CA LYS A 121 -25.42 -3.32 7.48
C LYS A 121 -23.98 -3.45 7.98
N ASP A 122 -23.18 -4.25 7.30
CA ASP A 122 -21.77 -4.57 7.56
C ASP A 122 -20.79 -3.69 6.75
N PHE A 123 -21.27 -2.61 6.12
CA PHE A 123 -20.47 -1.78 5.22
C PHE A 123 -19.22 -1.18 5.90
N LYS A 124 -19.35 -0.73 7.15
CA LYS A 124 -18.25 -0.07 7.86
C LYS A 124 -17.14 -1.08 8.19
N GLU A 125 -17.53 -2.25 8.68
CA GLU A 125 -16.66 -3.37 9.03
C GLU A 125 -15.92 -3.88 7.78
N GLN A 126 -16.65 -4.02 6.67
CA GLN A 126 -16.09 -4.42 5.38
C GLN A 126 -15.09 -3.40 4.83
N MET A 127 -15.37 -2.10 4.99
CA MET A 127 -14.44 -1.03 4.57
C MET A 127 -13.15 -1.04 5.41
N VAL A 128 -13.26 -1.21 6.73
CA VAL A 128 -12.10 -1.32 7.62
C VAL A 128 -11.27 -2.56 7.26
N HIS A 129 -11.92 -3.70 6.98
CA HIS A 129 -11.24 -4.91 6.51
C HIS A 129 -10.47 -4.69 5.20
N HIS A 130 -11.09 -4.05 4.20
CA HIS A 130 -10.41 -3.77 2.93
C HIS A 130 -9.25 -2.80 3.08
N ALA A 131 -9.42 -1.73 3.86
CA ALA A 131 -8.32 -0.82 4.17
C ALA A 131 -7.16 -1.57 4.86
N ALA A 132 -7.47 -2.41 5.85
CA ALA A 132 -6.46 -3.18 6.57
C ALA A 132 -5.74 -4.20 5.67
N THR A 133 -6.46 -4.95 4.83
CA THR A 133 -5.86 -5.92 3.89
C THR A 133 -4.98 -5.24 2.83
N ILE A 134 -5.42 -4.11 2.25
CA ILE A 134 -4.63 -3.32 1.30
C ILE A 134 -3.34 -2.80 1.93
N ILE A 135 -3.42 -2.24 3.14
CA ILE A 135 -2.23 -1.76 3.88
C ILE A 135 -1.31 -2.93 4.20
N LEU A 136 -1.85 -4.07 4.63
CA LEU A 136 -1.09 -5.25 5.01
C LEU A 136 -0.34 -5.87 3.82
N ILE A 137 -1.00 -6.03 2.67
CA ILE A 137 -0.37 -6.53 1.43
C ILE A 137 0.72 -5.57 0.94
N SER A 138 0.45 -4.27 0.97
CA SER A 138 1.42 -3.25 0.55
C SER A 138 2.64 -3.22 1.47
N TYR A 139 2.42 -3.30 2.78
CA TYR A 139 3.47 -3.30 3.77
C TYR A 139 4.27 -4.61 3.73
N SER A 140 3.62 -5.77 3.62
CA SER A 140 4.29 -7.07 3.58
C SER A 140 5.20 -7.20 2.36
N TYR A 141 4.80 -6.60 1.23
CA TYR A 141 5.63 -6.52 0.03
C TYR A 141 6.84 -5.58 0.24
N CYS A 142 6.60 -4.35 0.72
CA CYS A 142 7.69 -3.37 0.93
C CYS A 142 8.71 -3.79 2.00
N ALA A 143 8.25 -4.45 3.06
CA ALA A 143 9.07 -4.87 4.20
C ALA A 143 9.62 -6.31 4.06
N ASN A 144 9.46 -6.94 2.90
CA ASN A 144 9.91 -8.31 2.61
C ASN A 144 9.31 -9.39 3.54
N TYR A 145 8.13 -9.17 4.12
CA TYR A 145 7.38 -10.18 4.88
C TYR A 145 6.51 -11.05 3.97
N LEU A 146 7.10 -11.53 2.88
CA LEU A 146 6.38 -12.17 1.79
C LEU A 146 5.68 -13.46 2.22
N ARG A 147 6.28 -14.21 3.16
CA ARG A 147 5.71 -15.45 3.72
C ARG A 147 4.43 -15.22 4.52
N ILE A 148 4.43 -14.20 5.37
CA ILE A 148 3.26 -13.86 6.19
C ILE A 148 2.17 -13.31 5.27
N GLY A 149 2.51 -12.39 4.36
CA GLY A 149 1.54 -11.82 3.43
C GLY A 149 0.93 -12.85 2.46
N SER A 150 1.70 -13.82 1.98
CA SER A 150 1.16 -14.88 1.10
C SER A 150 0.20 -15.82 1.84
N LEU A 151 0.50 -16.18 3.09
CA LEU A 151 -0.42 -16.94 3.94
C LEU A 151 -1.72 -16.17 4.19
N VAL A 152 -1.62 -14.87 4.48
CA VAL A 152 -2.80 -14.03 4.64
C VAL A 152 -3.64 -14.07 3.36
N MET A 153 -3.07 -13.78 2.19
CA MET A 153 -3.81 -13.79 0.93
C MET A 153 -4.46 -15.16 0.64
N LEU A 154 -3.73 -16.26 0.81
CA LEU A 154 -4.23 -17.63 0.56
C LEU A 154 -5.48 -17.94 1.39
N LEU A 155 -5.46 -17.59 2.68
CA LEU A 155 -6.60 -17.81 3.56
C LEU A 155 -7.81 -16.94 3.15
N HIS A 156 -7.58 -15.77 2.53
CA HIS A 156 -8.66 -14.89 2.06
C HIS A 156 -9.30 -15.36 0.77
N VAL A 157 -8.51 -15.69 -0.24
CA VAL A 157 -8.97 -16.06 -1.59
C VAL A 157 -9.95 -17.23 -1.59
N SER A 158 -9.65 -18.27 -0.81
CA SER A 158 -10.48 -19.48 -0.76
C SER A 158 -11.89 -19.19 -0.29
N SER A 159 -12.04 -18.42 0.79
CA SER A 159 -13.35 -18.07 1.35
C SER A 159 -14.14 -17.09 0.49
N THR A 160 -13.49 -16.09 -0.11
CA THR A 160 -14.17 -15.08 -0.93
C THR A 160 -14.68 -15.68 -2.24
N PHE A 161 -13.90 -16.54 -2.89
CA PHE A 161 -14.33 -17.24 -4.10
C PHE A 161 -15.61 -18.07 -3.87
N LEU A 162 -15.64 -18.84 -2.77
CA LEU A 162 -16.80 -19.66 -2.42
C LEU A 162 -18.03 -18.81 -2.10
N LEU A 163 -17.87 -17.71 -1.37
CA LEU A 163 -18.99 -16.82 -1.03
C LEU A 163 -19.63 -16.19 -2.26
N GLU A 164 -18.82 -15.69 -3.20
CA GLU A 164 -19.34 -15.10 -4.44
C GLU A 164 -19.99 -16.15 -5.34
N LEU A 165 -19.45 -17.37 -5.38
CA LEU A 165 -20.07 -18.49 -6.10
C LEU A 165 -21.42 -18.90 -5.50
N THR A 166 -21.54 -18.95 -4.17
CA THR A 166 -22.82 -19.21 -3.49
C THR A 166 -23.89 -18.19 -3.88
N LYS A 167 -23.54 -16.90 -3.91
CA LYS A 167 -24.45 -15.81 -4.31
C LYS A 167 -24.86 -15.96 -5.77
N LEU A 168 -23.92 -16.26 -6.65
CA LEU A 168 -24.20 -16.46 -8.07
C LEU A 168 -25.16 -17.64 -8.31
N LEU A 169 -24.93 -18.78 -7.66
CA LEU A 169 -25.85 -19.92 -7.76
C LEU A 169 -27.23 -19.64 -7.14
N HIS A 170 -27.28 -18.80 -6.11
CA HIS A 170 -28.55 -18.34 -5.55
C HIS A 170 -29.32 -17.50 -6.57
N TYR A 171 -28.65 -16.57 -7.28
CA TYR A 171 -29.26 -15.79 -8.36
C TYR A 171 -29.73 -16.64 -9.53
N LEU A 172 -29.05 -17.77 -9.81
CA LEU A 172 -29.46 -18.74 -10.82
C LEU A 172 -30.57 -19.71 -10.35
N ASN A 173 -31.17 -19.49 -9.18
CA ASN A 173 -32.19 -20.35 -8.56
C ASN A 173 -31.77 -21.80 -8.29
N TRP A 174 -30.48 -22.11 -8.33
CA TRP A 174 -29.94 -23.44 -7.99
C TRP A 174 -29.78 -23.59 -6.47
N ARG A 175 -30.92 -23.65 -5.76
CA ARG A 175 -30.97 -23.61 -4.29
C ARG A 175 -30.14 -24.70 -3.61
N ARG A 176 -30.24 -25.96 -4.07
CA ARG A 176 -29.48 -27.08 -3.48
C ARG A 176 -27.97 -26.86 -3.53
N ALA A 177 -27.46 -26.45 -4.69
CA ALA A 177 -26.03 -26.19 -4.89
C ALA A 177 -25.58 -24.96 -4.09
N SER A 178 -26.39 -23.89 -4.07
CA SER A 178 -26.11 -22.70 -3.25
C SER A 178 -26.03 -23.03 -1.75
N HIS A 179 -26.96 -23.83 -1.23
CA HIS A 179 -26.95 -24.25 0.18
C HIS A 179 -25.74 -25.12 0.51
N LEU A 180 -25.40 -26.09 -0.34
CA LEU A 180 -24.21 -26.92 -0.16
C LEU A 180 -22.92 -26.07 -0.15
N LEU A 181 -22.78 -25.14 -1.11
CA LEU A 181 -21.64 -24.24 -1.15
C LEU A 181 -21.60 -23.31 0.07
N PHE A 182 -22.75 -22.84 0.58
CA PHE A 182 -22.81 -22.04 1.79
C PHE A 182 -22.28 -22.80 3.02
N LEU A 183 -22.63 -24.09 3.16
CA LEU A 183 -22.12 -24.93 4.24
C LEU A 183 -20.60 -25.17 4.13
N ILE A 184 -20.12 -25.42 2.90
CA ILE A 184 -18.68 -25.59 2.61
C ILE A 184 -17.93 -24.29 2.91
N PHE A 185 -18.43 -23.16 2.42
CA PHE A 185 -17.91 -21.83 2.70
C PHE A 185 -17.81 -21.58 4.20
N SER A 186 -18.91 -21.82 4.93
CA SER A 186 -18.97 -21.57 6.38
C SER A 186 -17.94 -22.40 7.14
N SER A 187 -17.82 -23.69 6.80
CA SER A 187 -16.84 -24.59 7.41
C SER A 187 -15.41 -24.13 7.15
N ILE A 188 -15.09 -23.81 5.89
CA ILE A 188 -13.76 -23.33 5.49
C ILE A 188 -13.46 -21.99 6.17
N PHE A 189 -14.42 -21.06 6.21
CA PHE A 189 -14.25 -19.77 6.87
C PHE A 189 -13.92 -19.95 8.36
N LEU A 190 -14.70 -20.76 9.09
CA LEU A 190 -14.47 -20.95 10.53
C LEU A 190 -13.10 -21.59 10.80
N VAL A 191 -12.72 -22.64 10.07
CA VAL A 191 -11.42 -23.32 10.27
C VAL A 191 -10.26 -22.41 9.88
N THR A 192 -10.31 -21.81 8.71
CA THR A 192 -9.19 -20.99 8.21
C THR A 192 -9.01 -19.71 9.02
N ARG A 193 -10.09 -19.11 9.54
CA ARG A 193 -10.03 -17.79 10.21
C ARG A 193 -9.96 -17.83 11.72
N LEU A 194 -10.59 -18.82 12.35
CA LEU A 194 -10.56 -18.93 13.81
C LEU A 194 -9.45 -19.87 14.31
N ILE A 195 -8.94 -20.77 13.46
CA ILE A 195 -7.89 -21.72 13.86
C ILE A 195 -6.59 -21.41 13.11
N VAL A 196 -6.58 -21.51 11.78
CA VAL A 196 -5.33 -21.41 11.01
C VAL A 196 -4.73 -20.01 11.09
N PHE A 197 -5.54 -18.95 10.97
CA PHE A 197 -5.05 -17.58 11.04
C PHE A 197 -4.37 -17.25 12.39
N PRO A 198 -4.99 -17.42 13.57
CA PRO A 198 -4.30 -17.13 14.82
C PRO A 198 -3.13 -18.08 15.10
N CYS A 199 -3.30 -19.39 14.87
CA CYS A 199 -2.27 -20.37 15.22
C CYS A 199 -1.05 -20.33 14.30
N ARG A 200 -1.20 -19.94 13.03
CA ARG A 200 -0.08 -19.84 12.07
C ARG A 200 0.32 -18.39 11.83
N VAL A 201 -0.59 -17.54 11.38
CA VAL A 201 -0.25 -16.16 10.95
C VAL A 201 0.10 -15.28 12.14
N LEU A 202 -0.75 -15.22 13.17
CA LEU A 202 -0.45 -14.40 14.35
C LEU A 202 0.74 -14.98 15.12
N TYR A 203 0.78 -16.28 15.36
CA TYR A 203 1.91 -16.91 16.07
C TYR A 203 3.26 -16.64 15.39
N THR A 204 3.35 -16.82 14.07
CA THR A 204 4.61 -16.58 13.34
C THR A 204 4.99 -15.10 13.30
N SER A 205 4.00 -14.19 13.26
CA SER A 205 4.24 -12.74 13.31
C SER A 205 4.70 -12.27 14.69
N PHE A 206 4.05 -12.72 15.76
CA PHE A 206 4.37 -12.32 17.14
C PHE A 206 5.68 -12.95 17.61
N TYR A 207 5.78 -14.27 17.57
CA TYR A 207 6.90 -15.02 18.14
C TYR A 207 8.00 -15.27 17.10
N GLY A 208 7.62 -15.75 15.92
CA GLY A 208 8.60 -16.11 14.88
C GLY A 208 9.41 -14.92 14.37
N SER A 209 8.85 -13.71 14.33
CA SER A 209 9.58 -12.51 13.89
C SER A 209 10.54 -11.96 14.95
N MET A 210 10.23 -12.15 16.24
CA MET A 210 11.05 -11.67 17.37
C MET A 210 12.39 -12.42 17.49
N GLU A 211 12.48 -13.65 16.97
CA GLU A 211 13.74 -14.42 16.97
C GLU A 211 14.78 -13.87 15.97
N PHE A 212 14.34 -13.17 14.91
CA PHE A 212 15.23 -12.71 13.83
C PHE A 212 15.42 -11.19 13.80
N TYR A 213 14.44 -10.41 14.29
CA TYR A 213 14.46 -8.95 14.18
C TYR A 213 14.18 -8.27 15.53
N GLN A 214 14.96 -7.24 15.86
CA GLN A 214 14.65 -6.35 16.97
C GLN A 214 13.33 -5.60 16.69
N PRO A 215 12.43 -5.45 17.67
CA PRO A 215 11.14 -4.82 17.48
C PRO A 215 11.32 -3.35 17.07
N TYR A 216 10.83 -3.01 15.88
CA TYR A 216 10.80 -1.65 15.33
C TYR A 216 9.36 -1.23 15.06
N PHE A 217 9.12 0.06 14.80
CA PHE A 217 7.76 0.61 14.62
C PHE A 217 6.87 -0.19 13.64
N GLY A 218 7.45 -0.67 12.53
CA GLY A 218 6.72 -1.41 11.51
C GLY A 218 6.27 -2.81 11.96
N TYR A 219 6.96 -3.45 12.89
CA TYR A 219 6.52 -4.70 13.52
C TYR A 219 5.19 -4.48 14.28
N TYR A 220 5.10 -3.39 15.06
CA TYR A 220 3.88 -3.08 15.81
C TYR A 220 2.72 -2.72 14.87
N LEU A 221 2.99 -1.97 13.80
CA LEU A 221 1.97 -1.65 12.78
C LEU A 221 1.40 -2.92 12.14
N MET A 222 2.27 -3.85 11.75
CA MET A 222 1.88 -5.12 11.12
C MET A 222 1.00 -5.97 12.05
N ASN A 223 1.44 -6.18 13.29
CA ASN A 223 0.69 -6.97 14.26
C ASN A 223 -0.63 -6.30 14.65
N ALA A 224 -0.67 -4.97 14.77
CA ALA A 224 -1.91 -4.24 15.02
C ALA A 224 -2.93 -4.47 13.88
N LEU A 225 -2.51 -4.38 12.62
CA LEU A 225 -3.39 -4.64 11.46
C LEU A 225 -3.87 -6.09 11.41
N LEU A 226 -3.00 -7.06 11.73
CA LEU A 226 -3.39 -8.48 11.81
C LEU A 226 -4.41 -8.75 12.93
N MET A 227 -4.27 -8.08 14.08
CA MET A 227 -5.23 -8.16 15.18
C MET A 227 -6.57 -7.55 14.80
N VAL A 228 -6.58 -6.40 14.11
CA VAL A 228 -7.82 -5.81 13.57
C VAL A 228 -8.52 -6.77 12.61
N LEU A 229 -7.76 -7.41 11.70
CA LEU A 229 -8.30 -8.47 10.83
C LEU A 229 -8.93 -9.61 11.63
N GLN A 230 -8.25 -10.09 12.67
CA GLN A 230 -8.75 -11.19 13.48
C GLN A 230 -10.06 -10.84 14.20
N LEU A 231 -10.16 -9.63 14.75
CA LEU A 231 -11.40 -9.17 15.40
C LEU A 231 -12.57 -9.13 14.40
N LEU A 232 -12.33 -8.65 13.18
CA LEU A 232 -13.33 -8.64 12.11
C LEU A 232 -13.73 -10.06 11.68
N HIS A 233 -12.78 -11.01 11.63
CA HIS A 233 -13.10 -12.40 11.37
C HIS A 233 -13.99 -13.02 12.45
N VAL A 234 -13.74 -12.72 13.73
CA VAL A 234 -14.60 -13.17 14.84
C VAL A 234 -16.00 -12.57 14.72
N PHE A 235 -16.11 -11.28 14.38
CA PHE A 235 -17.38 -10.63 14.11
C PHE A 235 -18.16 -11.35 13.00
N TRP A 236 -17.57 -11.60 11.84
CA TRP A 236 -18.25 -12.31 10.75
C TRP A 236 -18.53 -13.79 11.06
N ALA A 237 -17.65 -14.46 11.80
CA ALA A 237 -17.92 -15.82 12.26
C ALA A 237 -19.20 -15.89 13.11
N SER A 238 -19.43 -14.88 13.97
CA SER A 238 -20.68 -14.81 14.75
C SER A 238 -21.93 -14.70 13.88
N LEU A 239 -21.85 -13.91 12.79
CA LEU A 239 -22.96 -13.78 11.83
C LEU A 239 -23.20 -15.07 11.04
N ILE A 240 -22.12 -15.73 10.61
CA ILE A 240 -22.21 -17.01 9.89
C ILE A 240 -22.82 -18.09 10.79
N ILE A 241 -22.38 -18.19 12.05
CA ILE A 241 -22.95 -19.13 13.02
C ILE A 241 -24.43 -18.84 13.27
N HIS A 242 -24.81 -17.56 13.40
CA HIS A 242 -26.20 -17.18 13.53
C HIS A 242 -27.05 -17.59 12.31
N MET A 243 -26.53 -17.39 11.09
CA MET A 243 -27.19 -17.85 9.86
C MET A 243 -27.31 -19.38 9.79
N LEU A 244 -26.28 -20.11 10.20
CA LEU A 244 -26.30 -21.58 10.25
C LEU A 244 -27.33 -22.10 11.25
N TYR A 245 -27.42 -21.51 12.44
CA TYR A 245 -28.42 -21.88 13.44
C TYR A 245 -29.85 -21.67 12.89
N LYS A 246 -30.07 -20.53 12.23
CA LYS A 246 -31.35 -20.23 11.58
C LYS A 246 -31.69 -21.22 10.47
N PHE A 247 -30.69 -21.63 9.69
CA PHE A 247 -30.82 -22.62 8.62
C PHE A 247 -31.17 -24.02 9.16
N VAL A 248 -30.51 -24.48 10.24
CA VAL A 248 -30.78 -25.78 10.87
C VAL A 248 -32.18 -25.82 11.51
N ASN A 249 -32.62 -24.71 12.11
CA ASN A 249 -33.94 -24.60 12.72
C ASN A 249 -35.07 -24.37 11.69
N GLY A 250 -34.79 -24.42 10.38
CA GLY A 250 -35.81 -24.33 9.34
C GLY A 250 -36.49 -22.96 9.21
N THR A 251 -35.82 -21.87 9.65
CA THR A 251 -36.39 -20.52 9.60
C THR A 251 -35.86 -19.67 8.43
N VAL A 252 -35.17 -20.29 7.46
CA VAL A 252 -34.59 -19.68 6.24
C VAL A 252 -35.02 -20.44 5.00
#